data_AF-A0A024XB06-F1
#
_entry.id   AF-A0A024XB06-F1
#
_cell.length_a   1.000
_cell.length_b   1.000
_cell.length_c   1.000
_cell.angle_alpha   90.00
_cell.angle_beta   90.00
_cell.angle_gamma   90.00
#
_symmetry.space_group_name_H-M   'P 1'
#
loop_
_entity.id
_entity.type
_entity.pdbx_description
1 polymer ?
#
loop_
_entity_poly.entity_id
_entity_poly.type
_entity_poly.pdbx_seq_one_letter_code
_entity_poly.pdbx_strand_id
1 'polypeptide(L)'
;MKVRKTFVLIIGGGPTGITSGLYLQKYNIPHILIEKDKSIEKIPKAHYYNNQTMEAWRCLYHLDKCFMNETEKLDLWKNFQYSLSMHKEKIISIYNNFINKYTYKNTYYEDISPSKVTHLSQYKLLGILYNYYFFNIKVNKKKREFLKNIKLKFSTYKILKCIYENSVINNEVNDKHIHNVHDKHI
;
A
#
# COMPACT_ATOMS: atom_id res chain seq x y z
N MET A 1 3.64 28.22 20.67
CA MET A 1 3.66 26.79 20.26
C MET A 1 2.29 26.43 19.68
N LYS A 2 2.19 25.95 18.43
CA LYS A 2 0.88 25.58 17.83
C LYS A 2 0.55 24.13 18.21
N VAL A 3 -0.48 23.93 19.03
CA VAL A 3 -0.97 22.60 19.43
C VAL A 3 -2.06 22.16 18.45
N ARG A 4 -1.97 20.93 17.93
CA ARG A 4 -3.05 20.31 17.14
C ARG A 4 -3.77 19.28 18.00
N LYS A 5 -5.11 19.29 17.95
CA LYS A 5 -5.96 18.32 18.64
C LYS A 5 -6.48 17.29 17.64
N THR A 6 -6.57 16.04 18.07
CA THR A 6 -7.11 14.93 17.27
C THR A 6 -7.63 13.83 18.19
N PHE A 7 -8.52 12.96 17.71
CA PHE A 7 -8.99 11.81 18.50
C PHE A 7 -7.94 10.70 18.57
N VAL A 8 -7.19 10.52 17.49
CA VAL A 8 -6.14 9.49 17.41
C VAL A 8 -4.88 10.06 16.77
N LEU A 9 -3.75 9.90 17.47
CA LEU A 9 -2.42 10.16 16.92
C LEU A 9 -1.75 8.82 16.59
N ILE A 10 -1.54 8.55 15.31
CA ILE A 10 -0.79 7.39 14.82
C ILE A 10 0.65 7.82 14.60
N ILE A 11 1.58 7.17 15.30
CA ILE A 11 3.02 7.37 15.14
C ILE A 11 3.60 6.17 14.38
N GLY A 12 4.05 6.41 13.15
CA GLY A 12 4.54 5.42 12.20
C GLY A 12 3.56 5.16 11.06
N GLY A 13 4.05 5.29 9.84
CA GLY A 13 3.40 5.03 8.55
C GLY A 13 3.88 3.75 7.87
N GLY A 14 4.26 2.74 8.67
CA GLY A 14 4.42 1.36 8.19
C GLY A 14 3.08 0.72 7.78
N PRO A 15 3.08 -0.56 7.34
CA PRO A 15 1.86 -1.25 6.90
C PRO A 15 0.74 -1.19 7.94
N THR A 16 1.05 -1.40 9.21
CA THR A 16 0.10 -1.35 10.32
C THR A 16 -0.45 0.06 10.56
N GLY A 17 0.42 1.08 10.54
CA GLY A 17 0.03 2.47 10.80
C GLY A 17 -0.89 3.03 9.72
N ILE A 18 -0.53 2.83 8.45
CA ILE A 18 -1.38 3.23 7.32
C ILE A 18 -2.68 2.44 7.29
N THR A 19 -2.64 1.12 7.56
CA THR A 19 -3.86 0.30 7.65
C THR A 19 -4.79 0.81 8.76
N SER A 20 -4.24 1.17 9.93
CA SER A 20 -5.00 1.76 11.03
C SER A 20 -5.63 3.09 10.62
N GLY A 21 -4.86 3.96 9.98
CA GLY A 21 -5.36 5.21 9.44
C GLY A 21 -6.48 5.01 8.41
N LEU A 22 -6.36 4.02 7.52
CA LEU A 22 -7.41 3.67 6.56
C LEU A 22 -8.70 3.20 7.24
N TYR A 23 -8.61 2.43 8.32
CA TYR A 23 -9.78 2.06 9.10
C TYR A 23 -10.43 3.28 9.77
N LEU A 24 -9.64 4.17 10.37
CA LEU A 24 -10.15 5.40 10.94
C LEU A 24 -10.82 6.28 9.88
N GLN A 25 -10.26 6.39 8.66
CA GLN A 25 -10.91 7.04 7.53
C GLN A 25 -12.23 6.38 7.16
N LYS A 26 -12.26 5.05 7.05
CA LYS A 26 -13.47 4.29 6.70
C LYS A 26 -14.62 4.56 7.69
N TYR A 27 -14.30 4.75 8.96
CA TYR A 27 -15.28 5.06 10.01
C TYR A 27 -15.42 6.57 10.32
N ASN A 28 -14.83 7.45 9.51
CA ASN A 28 -14.86 8.90 9.68
C ASN A 28 -14.34 9.41 11.05
N ILE A 29 -13.37 8.71 11.64
CA ILE A 29 -12.74 9.11 12.91
C ILE A 29 -11.56 10.05 12.61
N PRO A 30 -11.58 11.30 13.11
CA PRO A 30 -10.49 12.24 12.85
C PRO A 30 -9.19 11.78 13.53
N HIS A 31 -8.12 11.71 12.75
CA HIS A 31 -6.81 11.25 13.21
C HIS A 31 -5.67 12.02 12.55
N ILE A 32 -4.51 11.99 13.18
CA ILE A 32 -3.26 12.48 12.61
C ILE A 32 -2.32 11.29 12.50
N LEU A 33 -1.74 11.07 11.33
CA LEU A 33 -0.68 10.08 11.12
C LEU A 33 0.64 10.82 10.86
N ILE A 34 1.68 10.42 11.59
CA ILE A 34 3.03 10.97 11.45
C ILE A 34 3.97 9.83 11.06
N GLU A 35 4.73 10.03 10.00
CA GLU A 35 5.85 9.19 9.61
C GLU A 35 7.11 10.05 9.63
N LYS A 36 8.20 9.50 10.18
CA LYS A 36 9.51 10.14 10.23
C LYS A 36 10.13 10.20 8.84
N ASP A 37 10.00 9.10 8.09
CA ASP A 37 10.64 8.96 6.79
C ASP A 37 9.83 9.66 5.68
N LYS A 38 10.53 10.45 4.87
CA LYS A 38 9.90 11.21 3.77
C LYS A 38 9.52 10.34 2.57
N SER A 39 10.07 9.14 2.48
CA SER A 39 9.89 8.25 1.33
C SER A 39 9.82 6.79 1.78
N ILE A 40 9.15 5.98 0.95
CA ILE A 40 9.07 4.53 1.16
C ILE A 40 10.43 3.93 0.81
N GLU A 41 11.06 3.26 1.78
CA GLU A 41 12.28 2.51 1.53
C GLU A 41 12.06 1.43 0.46
N LYS A 42 12.99 1.37 -0.51
CA LYS A 42 12.94 0.40 -1.61
C LYS A 42 13.47 -0.99 -1.22
N ILE A 43 14.02 -1.13 -0.01
CA ILE A 43 14.56 -2.40 0.48
C ILE A 43 13.39 -3.35 0.79
N PRO A 44 13.34 -4.54 0.18
CA PRO A 44 12.29 -5.50 0.47
C PRO A 44 12.44 -5.99 1.92
N LYS A 45 11.40 -5.73 2.72
CA LYS A 45 11.26 -6.21 4.11
C LYS A 45 10.27 -7.38 4.14
N ALA A 46 9.09 -7.19 4.71
CA ALA A 46 8.01 -8.16 4.64
C ALA A 46 7.59 -8.41 3.18
N HIS A 47 7.26 -9.66 2.87
CA HIS A 47 6.88 -10.04 1.50
C HIS A 47 5.80 -11.12 1.44
N TYR A 48 5.53 -11.85 2.53
CA TYR A 48 4.45 -12.82 2.59
C TYR A 48 3.34 -12.31 3.52
N TYR A 49 2.10 -12.28 3.04
CA TYR A 49 0.94 -11.94 3.85
C TYR A 49 -0.06 -13.09 3.85
N ASN A 50 -0.43 -13.52 5.05
CA ASN A 50 -1.36 -14.63 5.26
C ASN A 50 -2.80 -14.23 4.93
N ASN A 51 -3.70 -15.21 4.94
CA ASN A 51 -5.13 -15.04 4.69
C ASN A 51 -5.76 -13.99 5.60
N GLN A 52 -5.49 -14.04 6.91
CA GLN A 52 -6.06 -13.13 7.90
C GLN A 52 -5.69 -11.66 7.64
N THR A 53 -4.43 -11.38 7.28
CA THR A 53 -3.99 -10.03 6.91
C THR A 53 -4.70 -9.56 5.64
N MET A 54 -4.86 -10.47 4.68
CA MET A 54 -5.56 -10.19 3.43
C MET A 54 -7.06 -9.97 3.64
N GLU A 55 -7.71 -10.67 4.56
CA GLU A 55 -9.09 -10.44 4.98
C GLU A 55 -9.26 -9.05 5.61
N ALA A 56 -8.32 -8.64 6.46
CA ALA A 56 -8.33 -7.29 7.03
C ALA A 56 -8.27 -6.22 5.94
N TRP A 57 -7.49 -6.41 4.88
CA TRP A 57 -7.49 -5.48 3.75
C TRP A 57 -8.68 -5.64 2.81
N ARG A 58 -9.29 -6.82 2.73
CA ARG A 58 -10.56 -7.02 2.02
C ARG A 58 -11.65 -6.15 2.61
N CYS A 59 -11.72 -6.04 3.93
CA CYS A 59 -12.65 -5.15 4.63
C CYS A 59 -12.40 -3.66 4.32
N LEU A 60 -11.20 -3.29 3.90
CA LEU A 60 -10.86 -1.95 3.41
C LEU A 60 -11.06 -1.87 1.89
N TYR A 61 -12.33 -1.86 1.46
CA TYR A 61 -12.71 -1.63 0.07
C TYR A 61 -12.08 -2.60 -0.95
N HIS A 62 -11.93 -3.87 -0.56
CA HIS A 62 -11.33 -4.92 -1.39
C HIS A 62 -9.89 -4.63 -1.85
N LEU A 63 -9.07 -4.01 -0.99
CA LEU A 63 -7.65 -3.81 -1.25
C LEU A 63 -6.89 -5.14 -1.45
N ASP A 64 -7.40 -6.24 -0.88
CA ASP A 64 -6.93 -7.60 -1.13
C ASP A 64 -6.80 -7.91 -2.63
N LYS A 65 -7.76 -7.45 -3.44
CA LYS A 65 -7.73 -7.63 -4.91
C LYS A 65 -6.60 -6.86 -5.58
N CYS A 66 -6.29 -5.66 -5.09
CA CYS A 66 -5.17 -4.86 -5.60
C CYS A 66 -3.84 -5.57 -5.34
N PHE A 67 -3.66 -6.13 -4.14
CA PHE A 67 -2.45 -6.86 -3.79
C PHE A 67 -2.33 -8.17 -4.56
N MET A 68 -3.43 -8.89 -4.76
CA MET A 68 -3.45 -10.11 -5.59
C MET A 68 -3.02 -9.83 -7.03
N ASN A 69 -3.39 -8.68 -7.58
CA ASN A 69 -3.03 -8.28 -8.95
C ASN A 69 -1.54 -7.92 -9.09
N GLU A 70 -0.89 -7.48 -8.00
CA GLU A 70 0.55 -7.27 -7.93
C GLU A 70 1.37 -8.50 -7.56
N THR A 71 0.70 -9.50 -6.98
CA THR A 71 1.36 -10.69 -6.48
C THR A 71 1.90 -11.50 -7.65
N GLU A 72 3.10 -12.06 -7.46
CA GLU A 72 3.69 -12.91 -8.47
C GLU A 72 2.96 -14.25 -8.60
N LYS A 73 3.07 -14.87 -9.78
CA LYS A 73 2.47 -16.18 -10.04
C LYS A 73 2.99 -17.21 -9.02
N LEU A 74 2.09 -18.06 -8.51
CA LEU A 74 2.42 -19.05 -7.46
C LEU A 74 3.63 -19.93 -7.83
N ASP A 75 3.79 -20.29 -9.10
CA ASP A 75 4.92 -21.10 -9.57
C ASP A 75 6.29 -20.51 -9.28
N LEU A 76 6.39 -19.19 -9.11
CA LEU A 76 7.66 -18.51 -8.84
C LEU A 76 8.07 -18.57 -7.36
N TRP A 77 7.15 -18.89 -6.45
CA TRP A 77 7.38 -18.79 -5.01
C TRP A 77 6.78 -19.93 -4.18
N LYS A 78 6.20 -20.96 -4.81
CA LYS A 78 5.66 -22.15 -4.12
C LYS A 78 6.74 -23.09 -3.56
N ASN A 79 7.92 -23.10 -4.17
CA ASN A 79 8.98 -24.05 -3.87
C ASN A 79 10.08 -23.44 -2.99
N PHE A 80 10.47 -24.15 -1.93
CA PHE A 80 11.70 -23.89 -1.20
C PHE A 80 12.78 -24.86 -1.69
N GLN A 81 13.89 -24.29 -2.18
CA GLN A 81 15.03 -25.03 -2.69
C GLN A 81 16.16 -25.01 -1.65
N TYR A 82 16.64 -26.20 -1.29
CA TYR A 82 17.78 -26.38 -0.40
C TYR A 82 18.99 -26.78 -1.25
N SER A 83 20.08 -26.04 -1.14
CA SER A 83 21.29 -26.27 -1.92
C SER A 83 22.54 -25.83 -1.14
N LEU A 84 23.69 -26.43 -1.47
CA LEU A 84 24.99 -26.02 -0.90
C LEU A 84 25.56 -24.77 -1.58
N SER A 85 24.98 -24.39 -2.71
CA SER A 85 25.38 -23.24 -3.53
C SER A 85 24.23 -22.80 -4.42
N MET A 86 24.31 -21.60 -4.99
CA MET A 86 23.37 -21.10 -6.00
C MET A 86 23.57 -21.76 -7.38
N HIS A 87 24.65 -22.51 -7.58
CA HIS A 87 24.84 -23.31 -8.80
C HIS A 87 23.83 -24.47 -8.86
N LYS A 88 23.16 -24.61 -10.00
CA LYS A 88 22.08 -25.59 -10.23
C LYS A 88 22.46 -27.04 -9.94
N GLU A 89 23.73 -27.40 -10.10
CA GLU A 89 24.22 -28.76 -9.91
C GLU A 89 24.33 -29.16 -8.43
N LYS A 90 24.15 -28.23 -7.48
CA LYS A 90 24.28 -28.46 -6.03
C LYS A 90 22.95 -28.39 -5.28
N ILE A 91 21.83 -28.71 -5.94
CA ILE A 91 20.51 -28.80 -5.33
C ILE A 91 20.40 -30.10 -4.54
N ILE A 92 20.10 -30.02 -3.25
CA ILE A 92 19.87 -31.17 -2.37
C ILE A 92 18.40 -31.60 -2.45
N SER A 93 17.48 -30.65 -2.30
CA SER A 93 16.05 -30.94 -2.29
C SER A 93 15.21 -29.72 -2.67
N ILE A 94 13.98 -29.99 -3.12
CA ILE A 94 12.97 -28.97 -3.42
C ILE A 94 11.68 -29.39 -2.73
N TYR A 95 11.14 -28.50 -1.90
CA TYR A 95 9.88 -28.70 -1.20
C TYR A 95 8.82 -27.73 -1.70
N ASN A 96 7.69 -28.26 -2.18
CA ASN A 96 6.54 -27.44 -2.55
C ASN A 96 5.67 -27.18 -1.31
N ASN A 97 5.66 -25.94 -0.83
CA ASN A 97 4.88 -25.53 0.35
C ASN A 97 3.36 -25.60 0.13
N PHE A 98 2.92 -25.72 -1.11
CA PHE A 98 1.53 -25.83 -1.52
C PHE A 98 1.21 -27.24 -2.03
N ILE A 99 1.97 -28.25 -1.59
CA ILE A 99 1.66 -29.65 -1.87
C ILE A 99 0.29 -30.02 -1.27
N ASN A 100 -0.50 -30.79 -2.01
CA ASN A 100 -1.86 -31.21 -1.63
C ASN A 100 -2.86 -30.06 -1.41
N LYS A 101 -2.52 -28.85 -1.87
CA LYS A 101 -3.40 -27.69 -1.82
C LYS A 101 -4.13 -27.50 -3.14
N TYR A 102 -5.39 -27.03 -3.08
CA TYR A 102 -6.10 -26.66 -4.29
C TYR A 102 -5.48 -25.40 -4.92
N THR A 103 -5.16 -25.50 -6.20
CA THR A 103 -4.64 -24.39 -6.99
C THR A 103 -5.37 -24.31 -8.32
N TYR A 104 -5.68 -23.09 -8.77
CA TYR A 104 -6.29 -22.85 -10.07
C TYR A 104 -5.62 -21.65 -10.73
N LYS A 105 -5.17 -21.81 -11.98
CA LYS A 105 -4.43 -20.78 -12.76
C LYS A 105 -3.30 -20.12 -11.96
N ASN A 106 -2.42 -20.94 -11.36
CA ASN A 106 -1.27 -20.49 -10.57
C ASN A 106 -1.65 -19.59 -9.39
N THR A 107 -2.82 -19.85 -8.80
CA THR A 107 -3.32 -19.16 -7.62
C THR A 107 -3.76 -20.19 -6.59
N TYR A 108 -3.36 -19.99 -5.35
CA TYR A 108 -3.75 -20.82 -4.21
C TYR A 108 -5.15 -20.47 -3.72
N TYR A 109 -5.91 -21.48 -3.29
CA TYR A 109 -7.20 -21.30 -2.61
C TYR A 109 -7.30 -22.20 -1.37
N GLU A 110 -8.05 -21.72 -0.40
CA GLU A 110 -8.48 -22.48 0.78
C GLU A 110 -9.98 -22.26 0.99
N ASP A 111 -10.64 -23.28 1.51
CA ASP A 111 -12.08 -23.20 1.79
C ASP A 111 -12.37 -22.35 3.04
N ILE A 112 -11.39 -22.19 3.93
CA ILE A 112 -11.55 -21.50 5.22
C ILE A 112 -11.47 -19.97 5.13
N SER A 113 -10.98 -19.41 4.02
CA SER A 113 -10.80 -17.96 3.87
C SER A 113 -11.23 -17.47 2.49
N PRO A 114 -12.04 -16.39 2.40
CA PRO A 114 -12.37 -15.76 1.13
C PRO A 114 -11.19 -15.01 0.49
N SER A 115 -10.13 -14.72 1.27
CA SER A 115 -8.91 -14.09 0.81
C SER A 115 -7.78 -15.11 0.65
N LYS A 116 -6.82 -14.79 -0.21
CA LYS A 116 -5.71 -15.68 -0.58
C LYS A 116 -4.41 -15.12 -0.04
N VAL A 117 -3.47 -15.99 0.30
CA VAL A 117 -2.12 -15.55 0.65
C VAL A 117 -1.46 -14.81 -0.51
N THR A 118 -0.66 -13.81 -0.19
CA THR A 118 0.04 -13.01 -1.19
C THR A 118 1.53 -12.96 -0.94
N HIS A 119 2.27 -12.91 -2.03
CA HIS A 119 3.71 -12.69 -2.03
C HIS A 119 4.01 -11.34 -2.71
N LEU A 120 4.08 -10.27 -1.91
CA LEU A 120 4.24 -8.89 -2.34
C LEU A 120 5.23 -8.15 -1.43
N SER A 121 6.33 -7.66 -2.00
CA SER A 121 7.32 -6.86 -1.28
C SER A 121 6.71 -5.63 -0.59
N GLN A 122 7.11 -5.36 0.65
CA GLN A 122 6.56 -4.29 1.50
C GLN A 122 6.54 -2.91 0.83
N TYR A 123 7.55 -2.56 0.03
CA TYR A 123 7.57 -1.25 -0.64
C TYR A 123 6.43 -1.09 -1.66
N LYS A 124 6.06 -2.17 -2.37
CA LYS A 124 4.89 -2.19 -3.28
C LYS A 124 3.60 -2.12 -2.49
N LEU A 125 3.50 -2.88 -1.40
CA LEU A 125 2.35 -2.84 -0.49
C LEU A 125 2.14 -1.41 0.04
N LEU A 126 3.18 -0.83 0.65
CA LEU A 126 3.15 0.54 1.16
C LEU A 126 2.81 1.54 0.07
N GLY A 127 3.36 1.36 -1.14
CA GLY A 127 2.98 2.15 -2.30
C GLY A 127 1.47 2.20 -2.52
N ILE A 128 0.83 1.03 -2.56
CA ILE A 128 -0.63 0.93 -2.74
C ILE A 128 -1.38 1.49 -1.53
N LEU A 129 -0.93 1.21 -0.31
CA LEU A 129 -1.58 1.68 0.92
C LEU A 129 -1.53 3.21 1.04
N TYR A 130 -0.36 3.83 0.82
CA TYR A 130 -0.20 5.28 0.83
C TYR A 130 -1.00 5.96 -0.28
N ASN A 131 -1.01 5.38 -1.49
CA ASN A 131 -1.90 5.81 -2.57
C ASN A 131 -3.34 5.92 -2.09
N TYR A 132 -3.83 4.83 -1.50
CA TYR A 132 -5.21 4.74 -1.07
C TYR A 132 -5.50 5.69 0.09
N TYR A 133 -4.57 5.79 1.05
CA TYR A 133 -4.67 6.66 2.21
C TYR A 133 -4.73 8.14 1.84
N PHE A 134 -3.88 8.61 0.93
CA PHE A 134 -3.90 10.01 0.48
C PHE A 134 -5.08 10.32 -0.45
N PHE A 135 -5.52 9.36 -1.26
CA PHE A 135 -6.70 9.53 -2.11
C PHE A 135 -7.96 9.79 -1.28
N ASN A 136 -8.13 9.07 -0.17
CA ASN A 136 -9.28 9.23 0.73
C ASN A 136 -9.24 10.53 1.55
N ILE A 137 -8.06 11.11 1.82
CA ILE A 137 -7.94 12.39 2.55
C ILE A 137 -8.40 13.58 1.68
N LYS A 138 -8.22 13.52 0.35
CA LYS A 138 -8.27 14.71 -0.50
C LYS A 138 -9.60 15.00 -1.21
N VAL A 139 -10.62 14.12 -1.26
CA VAL A 139 -11.83 14.40 -2.08
C VAL A 139 -13.16 13.88 -1.51
N ASN A 140 -14.03 14.83 -1.13
CA ASN A 140 -15.47 14.76 -1.29
C ASN A 140 -15.79 15.04 -2.78
N LYS A 141 -16.58 14.17 -3.47
CA LYS A 141 -17.14 14.23 -4.86
C LYS A 141 -16.59 13.46 -6.08
N LYS A 142 -15.39 12.84 -6.16
CA LYS A 142 -15.00 12.05 -7.36
C LYS A 142 -14.46 10.64 -7.08
N LYS A 143 -15.35 9.81 -6.54
CA LYS A 143 -15.16 8.35 -6.35
C LYS A 143 -15.17 7.53 -7.67
N ARG A 144 -15.43 8.16 -8.84
CA ARG A 144 -15.82 7.49 -10.10
C ARG A 144 -14.69 7.25 -11.13
N GLU A 145 -13.50 7.81 -10.94
CA GLU A 145 -12.41 7.76 -11.95
C GLU A 145 -11.29 6.76 -11.61
N PHE A 146 -10.98 6.60 -10.31
CA PHE A 146 -9.91 5.72 -9.81
C PHE A 146 -10.16 4.22 -10.04
N LEU A 147 -11.43 3.79 -10.02
CA LEU A 147 -11.82 2.38 -10.22
C LEU A 147 -11.87 1.95 -11.70
N LYS A 148 -11.70 2.86 -12.66
CA LYS A 148 -11.82 2.53 -14.10
C LYS A 148 -10.52 2.01 -14.75
N ASN A 149 -9.33 2.13 -14.11
CA ASN A 149 -8.02 1.86 -14.76
C ASN A 149 -7.10 0.81 -14.09
N ILE A 150 -7.59 -0.06 -13.21
CA ILE A 150 -6.73 -1.10 -12.62
C ILE A 150 -6.53 -2.27 -13.62
N LYS A 151 -5.34 -2.36 -14.22
CA LYS A 151 -4.72 -3.60 -14.76
C LYS A 151 -3.27 -3.61 -14.29
N LEU A 152 -2.85 -4.57 -13.45
CA LEU A 152 -1.56 -4.56 -12.77
C LEU A 152 -0.55 -5.56 -13.34
N LYS A 153 0.74 -5.25 -13.10
CA LYS A 153 1.96 -5.46 -13.93
C LYS A 153 2.22 -4.35 -14.98
N PHE A 154 3.48 -3.88 -15.02
CA PHE A 154 4.05 -2.65 -15.64
C PHE A 154 3.36 -1.31 -15.32
N SER A 155 2.30 -1.31 -14.53
CA SER A 155 1.32 -0.23 -14.42
C SER A 155 1.17 0.33 -13.00
N THR A 156 1.47 -0.47 -11.97
CA THR A 156 1.81 0.00 -10.61
C THR A 156 2.94 1.02 -10.66
N TYR A 157 3.86 0.77 -11.58
CA TYR A 157 5.03 1.55 -11.97
C TYR A 157 4.73 3.01 -12.35
N LYS A 158 3.54 3.35 -12.88
CA LYS A 158 3.18 4.75 -13.21
C LYS A 158 2.44 5.44 -12.06
N ILE A 159 1.68 4.68 -11.28
CA ILE A 159 0.90 5.17 -10.14
C ILE A 159 1.83 5.65 -9.02
N LEU A 160 2.86 4.87 -8.67
CA LEU A 160 3.92 5.27 -7.72
C LEU A 160 4.71 6.52 -8.17
N LYS A 161 4.86 6.73 -9.49
CA LYS A 161 5.62 7.85 -10.06
C LYS A 161 4.86 9.19 -9.98
N CYS A 162 3.52 9.19 -10.04
CA CYS A 162 2.69 10.41 -10.04
C CYS A 162 2.38 10.98 -8.63
N ILE A 163 2.36 10.15 -7.59
CA ILE A 163 2.20 10.63 -6.18
C ILE A 163 3.50 11.32 -5.71
N TYR A 164 4.63 10.83 -6.21
CA TYR A 164 5.97 11.33 -5.94
C TYR A 164 6.22 12.71 -6.58
N GLU A 165 5.64 13.00 -7.76
CA GLU A 165 5.84 14.27 -8.47
C GLU A 165 4.87 15.40 -8.02
N ASN A 166 3.63 15.09 -7.58
CA ASN A 166 2.63 16.11 -7.18
C ASN A 166 2.50 16.37 -5.66
N SER A 167 3.25 15.67 -4.81
CA SER A 167 3.35 16.02 -3.38
C SER A 167 4.34 17.17 -3.12
N VAL A 168 5.20 17.50 -4.09
CA VAL A 168 6.32 18.44 -3.94
C VAL A 168 6.17 19.78 -4.69
N ILE A 169 5.30 19.93 -5.71
CA ILE A 169 5.41 21.11 -6.62
C ILE A 169 4.34 22.22 -6.54
N ASN A 170 3.11 22.04 -6.02
CA ASN A 170 2.10 23.13 -6.08
C ASN A 170 1.65 23.77 -4.75
N ASN A 171 2.27 23.44 -3.61
CA ASN A 171 1.97 24.13 -2.34
C ASN A 171 2.94 25.27 -2.00
N GLU A 172 3.89 25.61 -2.88
CA GLU A 172 4.90 26.64 -2.60
C GLU A 172 5.23 27.55 -3.80
N VAL A 173 4.26 28.19 -4.48
CA VAL A 173 4.56 29.46 -5.18
C VAL A 173 3.50 30.58 -5.06
N ASN A 174 2.19 30.34 -4.87
CA ASN A 174 1.23 31.48 -4.94
C ASN A 174 0.70 32.08 -3.61
N ASP A 175 1.16 31.62 -2.44
CA ASP A 175 0.74 32.21 -1.15
C ASP A 175 1.72 33.26 -0.58
N LYS A 176 2.57 33.88 -1.41
CA LYS A 176 3.49 34.95 -0.98
C LYS A 176 3.54 36.17 -1.91
N HIS A 177 2.44 36.92 -1.93
CA HIS A 177 2.49 38.39 -1.90
C HIS A 177 1.39 38.84 -0.93
N ILE A 178 1.66 38.74 0.38
CA ILE A 178 2.03 39.86 1.27
C ILE A 178 0.92 40.91 1.36
N HIS A 179 0.18 40.84 2.46
CA HIS A 179 -0.48 41.97 3.11
C HIS A 179 0.49 43.16 3.27
N ASN A 180 0.05 44.35 2.87
CA ASN A 180 0.33 45.65 3.51
C ASN A 180 -0.84 46.56 3.06
N VAL A 181 -1.90 46.72 3.84
CA VAL A 181 -2.10 47.84 4.80
C VAL A 181 -1.52 49.16 4.27
N HIS A 182 -2.39 50.01 3.73
CA HIS A 182 -2.41 51.42 4.10
C HIS A 182 -3.85 51.96 4.08
N ASP A 183 -4.22 52.53 5.23
CA ASP A 183 -5.40 53.33 5.46
C ASP A 183 -5.51 54.57 4.55
N LYS A 184 -6.77 54.93 4.26
CA LYS A 184 -7.38 56.27 4.15
C LYS A 184 -6.58 57.42 3.51
N HIS A 185 -7.15 58.01 2.45
CA HIS A 185 -7.51 59.44 2.41
C HIS A 185 -8.56 59.68 1.28
N ILE A 186 -9.76 60.09 1.70
CA ILE A 186 -10.55 61.16 1.07
C ILE A 186 -10.31 62.38 1.96
#